data_AF-A0A7X7LJA2-F1
#
_entry.id   AF-A0A7X7LJA2-F1
#
_cell.length_a   1.000
_cell.length_b   1.000
_cell.length_c   1.000
_cell.angle_alpha   90.00
_cell.angle_beta   90.00
_cell.angle_gamma   90.00
#
_symmetry.space_group_name_H-M   'P 1'
#
loop_
_entity.id
_entity.type
_entity.pdbx_description
1 polymer ?
#
loop_
_entity_poly.entity_id
_entity_poly.type
_entity_poly.pdbx_seq_one_letter_code
_entity_poly.pdbx_strand_id
1 'polypeptide(L)'
;MKRKDFILILGIIALFAPFFISPGLLSFYKQFNLEHGMIMSFIKFAILATLGEVIGLRIKTGNYNQKGFGIIPRAIVWGVLGLT
;
A
#
# COMPACT_ATOMS: atom_id res chain seq x y z
N MET A 1 -12.03 -18.12 -1.47
CA MET A 1 -10.86 -17.22 -1.59
C MET A 1 -9.65 -18.06 -1.97
N LYS A 2 -8.89 -17.68 -2.99
CA LYS A 2 -7.69 -18.44 -3.39
C LYS A 2 -6.59 -18.22 -2.35
N ARG A 3 -5.63 -19.16 -2.22
CA ARG A 3 -4.50 -19.09 -1.27
C ARG A 3 -3.77 -17.74 -1.30
N LYS A 4 -3.65 -17.14 -2.49
CA LYS A 4 -3.03 -15.81 -2.71
C LYS A 4 -3.80 -14.67 -2.01
N ASP A 5 -5.13 -14.77 -1.93
CA ASP A 5 -5.97 -13.76 -1.30
C ASP A 5 -5.79 -13.76 0.23
N PHE A 6 -5.66 -14.97 0.81
CA PHE A 6 -5.31 -15.13 2.23
C PHE A 6 -3.94 -14.56 2.56
N ILE A 7 -2.94 -14.79 1.69
CA ILE A 7 -1.60 -14.24 1.87
C ILE A 7 -1.63 -12.70 1.87
N LEU A 8 -2.39 -12.09 0.94
CA LEU A 8 -2.53 -10.64 0.90
C LEU A 8 -3.16 -10.09 2.19
N ILE A 9 -4.28 -10.68 2.63
CA ILE A 9 -4.98 -10.25 3.84
C ILE A 9 -4.09 -10.40 5.06
N LEU A 10 -3.40 -11.54 5.20
CA LEU A 10 -2.51 -11.78 6.33
C LEU A 10 -1.32 -10.81 6.30
N GLY A 11 -0.81 -10.46 5.12
CA GLY A 11 0.20 -9.41 4.96
C GLY A 11 -0.30 -8.03 5.40
N ILE A 12 -1.53 -7.65 5.03
CA ILE A 12 -2.15 -6.38 5.47
C ILE A 12 -2.34 -6.37 7.00
N ILE A 13 -2.87 -7.46 7.57
CA ILE A 13 -3.04 -7.58 9.02
C ILE A 13 -1.69 -7.49 9.72
N ALA A 14 -0.67 -8.22 9.26
CA ALA A 14 0.66 -8.18 9.84
C ALA A 14 1.30 -6.78 9.77
N LEU A 15 1.06 -6.03 8.69
CA LEU A 15 1.56 -4.66 8.53
C LEU A 15 0.89 -3.68 9.50
N PHE A 16 -0.42 -3.78 9.70
CA PHE A 16 -1.18 -2.82 10.52
C PHE A 16 -1.31 -3.23 11.99
N ALA A 17 -1.22 -4.52 12.34
CA ALA A 17 -1.37 -5.01 13.71
C ALA A 17 -0.45 -4.32 14.74
N PRO A 18 0.84 -4.04 14.46
CA PRO A 18 1.71 -3.35 15.40
C PRO A 18 1.19 -1.96 15.81
N PHE A 19 0.46 -1.27 14.94
CA PHE A 19 -0.10 0.06 15.23
C PHE A 19 -1.27 0.03 16.23
N PHE A 20 -1.97 -1.11 16.35
CA PHE A 20 -3.05 -1.29 17.32
C PHE A 20 -2.53 -1.70 18.70
N ILE A 21 -1.39 -2.40 18.73
CA ILE A 21 -0.81 -2.94 19.97
C ILE A 21 0.14 -1.93 20.63
N SER A 22 0.86 -1.13 19.84
CA SER A 22 1.86 -0.18 20.34
C SER A 22 1.43 1.28 20.16
N PRO A 23 0.99 1.96 21.23
CA PRO A 23 0.71 3.39 21.20
C PRO A 23 1.93 4.23 20.79
N GLY A 24 3.14 3.79 21.16
CA GLY A 24 4.40 4.47 20.80
C GLY A 24 4.71 4.41 19.30
N LEU A 25 4.40 3.29 18.64
CA LEU A 25 4.55 3.20 17.18
C LEU A 25 3.56 4.11 16.47
N LEU A 26 2.32 4.15 16.96
CA LEU A 26 1.28 5.00 16.39
C LEU A 26 1.61 6.49 16.58
N SER A 27 2.10 6.91 17.75
CA SER A 27 2.52 8.29 17.99
C SER A 27 3.73 8.68 17.15
N PHE A 28 4.74 7.81 17.03
CA PHE A 28 5.87 8.01 16.15
C PHE A 28 5.42 8.21 14.69
N TYR A 29 4.55 7.34 14.18
CA TYR A 29 4.00 7.49 12.83
C TYR A 29 3.25 8.81 12.63
N LYS A 30 2.45 9.23 13.62
CA LYS A 30 1.74 10.52 13.56
C LYS A 30 2.73 11.68 13.50
N GLN A 31 3.77 11.66 14.34
CA GLN A 31 4.79 12.70 14.35
C GLN A 31 5.59 12.73 13.05
N PHE A 32 6.05 11.58 12.57
CA PHE A 32 6.74 11.46 11.29
C PHE A 32 5.87 11.96 10.13
N ASN A 33 4.57 11.68 10.16
CA ASN A 33 3.64 12.18 9.16
C ASN A 33 3.44 13.70 9.21
N LEU A 34 3.55 14.32 10.38
CA LEU A 34 3.50 15.77 10.52
C LEU A 34 4.79 16.42 10.01
N GLU A 35 5.94 15.87 10.36
CA GLU A 35 7.27 16.40 9.99
C GLU A 35 7.59 16.17 8.51
N HIS A 36 7.11 15.07 7.92
CA HIS A 36 7.40 14.66 6.54
C HIS A 36 6.15 14.45 5.69
N GLY A 37 5.23 15.43 5.72
CA GLY A 37 3.93 15.35 5.04
C GLY A 37 4.02 15.00 3.55
N MET A 38 4.93 15.63 2.79
CA MET A 38 5.08 15.33 1.35
C MET A 38 5.60 13.91 1.09
N ILE A 39 6.64 13.47 1.82
CA ILE A 39 7.19 12.11 1.69
C ILE A 39 6.11 11.08 2.06
N MET A 40 5.36 11.34 3.13
CA MET A 40 4.26 10.46 3.52
C MET A 40 3.10 10.48 2.54
N SER A 41 2.81 11.60 1.88
CA SER A 41 1.82 11.66 0.81
C SER A 41 2.26 10.80 -0.37
N PHE A 42 3.48 10.95 -0.85
CA PHE A 42 4.06 10.11 -1.90
C PHE A 42 3.91 8.61 -1.55
N ILE A 43 4.35 8.22 -0.34
CA ILE A 43 4.31 6.81 0.08
C ILE A 43 2.87 6.30 0.16
N LYS A 44 1.94 7.07 0.76
CA LYS A 44 0.53 6.68 0.89
C LYS A 44 -0.13 6.49 -0.46
N PHE A 45 0.05 7.44 -1.38
CA PHE A 45 -0.53 7.35 -2.72
C PHE A 45 0.09 6.22 -3.53
N ALA A 46 1.43 6.09 -3.52
CA ALA A 46 2.14 5.01 -4.18
C ALA A 46 1.61 3.64 -3.77
N ILE A 47 1.42 3.41 -2.46
CA ILE A 47 0.95 2.12 -1.94
C ILE A 47 -0.54 1.93 -2.20
N LEU A 48 -1.38 2.88 -1.81
CA LEU A 48 -2.84 2.70 -1.83
C LEU A 48 -3.40 2.61 -3.26
N ALA A 49 -2.95 3.48 -4.16
CA ALA A 49 -3.43 3.46 -5.55
C ALA A 49 -2.93 2.20 -6.29
N THR A 50 -1.65 1.85 -6.13
CA THR A 50 -1.10 0.62 -6.75
C THR A 50 -1.77 -0.63 -6.20
N LEU A 51 -2.04 -0.69 -4.89
CA LEU A 51 -2.77 -1.81 -4.29
C LEU A 51 -4.19 -1.92 -4.85
N GLY A 52 -4.88 -0.78 -5.04
CA GLY A 52 -6.19 -0.73 -5.70
C GLY A 52 -6.15 -1.30 -7.12
N GLU A 53 -5.16 -0.92 -7.92
CA GLU A 53 -4.98 -1.45 -9.28
C GLU A 53 -4.64 -2.95 -9.27
N VAL A 54 -3.82 -3.42 -8.33
CA VAL A 54 -3.47 -4.84 -8.14
C VAL A 54 -4.70 -5.66 -7.74
N ILE A 55 -5.58 -5.12 -6.91
CA ILE A 55 -6.87 -5.74 -6.57
C ILE A 55 -7.79 -5.76 -7.79
N GLY A 56 -7.87 -4.67 -8.55
CA GLY A 56 -8.60 -4.61 -9.81
C GLY A 56 -8.14 -5.68 -10.81
N LEU A 57 -6.82 -5.86 -10.94
CA LEU A 57 -6.22 -6.92 -11.74
C LEU A 57 -6.65 -8.31 -11.24
N ARG A 58 -6.66 -8.51 -9.92
CA ARG A 58 -7.07 -9.77 -9.29
C ARG A 58 -8.53 -10.10 -9.57
N ILE A 59 -9.42 -9.11 -9.56
CA ILE A 59 -10.85 -9.27 -9.89
C ILE A 59 -10.99 -9.65 -11.38
N LYS A 60 -10.27 -8.97 -12.27
CA LYS A 60 -10.39 -9.18 -13.73
C LYS A 60 -9.76 -10.49 -14.21
N THR A 61 -8.59 -10.87 -13.68
CA THR A 61 -7.74 -11.92 -14.28
C THR A 61 -7.53 -13.12 -13.37
N GLY A 62 -7.93 -13.03 -12.11
CA GLY A 62 -7.62 -14.08 -11.14
C GLY A 62 -6.23 -13.96 -10.50
N ASN A 63 -5.38 -13.02 -10.94
CA ASN A 63 -3.97 -12.92 -10.54
C ASN A 63 -3.63 -11.53 -9.99
N TYR A 64 -2.69 -11.48 -9.04
CA TYR A 64 -2.18 -10.23 -8.45
C TYR A 64 -1.03 -9.61 -9.24
N ASN A 65 -0.52 -10.30 -10.24
CA ASN A 65 0.49 -9.78 -11.17
C ASN A 65 0.31 -10.47 -12.52
N GLN A 66 0.59 -9.75 -13.59
CA GLN A 66 0.64 -10.28 -14.95
C GLN A 66 1.78 -9.60 -15.71
N LYS A 67 2.30 -10.28 -16.74
CA LYS A 67 3.30 -9.69 -17.64
C LYS A 67 2.75 -8.39 -18.24
N GLY A 68 3.55 -7.34 -18.21
CA GLY A 68 3.16 -6.00 -18.69
C GLY A 68 2.33 -5.17 -17.72
N PHE A 69 1.99 -5.65 -16.52
CA PHE A 69 1.22 -4.86 -15.55
C PHE A 69 2.03 -3.71 -14.95
N GLY A 70 3.29 -3.97 -14.55
CA GLY A 70 4.21 -2.92 -14.09
C GLY A 70 3.85 -2.29 -12.74
N ILE A 71 3.90 -3.07 -11.65
CA ILE A 71 3.59 -2.59 -10.28
C ILE A 71 4.52 -1.43 -9.86
N ILE A 72 5.83 -1.55 -10.09
CA ILE A 72 6.81 -0.55 -9.64
C ILE A 72 6.64 0.79 -10.40
N PRO A 73 6.57 0.81 -11.75
CA PRO A 73 6.29 2.05 -12.47
C PRO A 73 4.99 2.73 -12.04
N ARG A 74 3.92 1.95 -11.79
CA ARG A 74 2.65 2.47 -11.28
C ARG A 74 2.80 3.10 -9.90
N ALA A 75 3.51 2.45 -8.98
CA ALA A 75 3.76 3.00 -7.65
C ALA A 75 4.52 4.33 -7.72
N ILE A 76 5.48 4.46 -8.64
CA ILE A 76 6.20 5.71 -8.86
C ILE A 76 5.26 6.79 -9.40
N VAL A 77 4.48 6.49 -10.44
CA VAL A 77 3.50 7.43 -11.02
C VAL A 77 2.50 7.89 -9.97
N TRP A 78 1.89 6.96 -9.25
CA TRP A 78 0.94 7.29 -8.18
C TRP A 78 1.57 8.07 -7.04
N GLY A 79 2.80 7.72 -6.66
CA GLY A 79 3.53 8.47 -5.64
C GLY A 79 3.76 9.91 -6.05
N VAL A 80 4.22 10.15 -7.29
CA VAL A 80 4.43 11.50 -7.82
C VAL A 80 3.11 12.27 -7.91
N LEU A 81 2.02 11.64 -8.36
CA LEU A 81 0.69 12.24 -8.36
C LEU A 81 0.17 12.55 -6.94
N GLY A 82 0.64 11.83 -5.93
CA GLY A 82 0.34 12.13 -4.53
C GLY A 82 1.06 13.36 -3.97
N LEU A 83 1.96 13.98 -4.75
CA LEU A 83 2.67 15.22 -4.37
C LEU A 83 2.05 16.48 -4.98
N THR A 84 1.13 16.33 -5.94
CA THR A 84 0.42 17.42 -6.63
C THR A 84 -0.97 17.62 -6.06
#